data_AF-A0A6P6WK19-F1
#
_entry.id   AF-A0A6P6WK19-F1
#
_cell.length_a   1.000
_cell.length_b   1.000
_cell.length_c   1.000
_cell.angle_alpha   90.00
_cell.angle_beta   90.00
_cell.angle_gamma   90.00
#
_symmetry.space_group_name_H-M   'P 1'
#
loop_
_entity.id
_entity.type
_entity.pdbx_description
1 polymer ?
#
loop_
_entity_poly.entity_id
_entity_poly.type
_entity_poly.pdbx_seq_one_letter_code
_entity_poly.pdbx_strand_id
1 'polypeptide(L)'
;MLLLLQQFPSLPSSGAASFPPPFQNVQSAFLCLRDCKRPPLPVLSAFSSGPKLQFSNECHRVNCSRRSATVLCTGKRPRQGSRPKKRERVPQNVDLPAVLPKKKKKPYPIPLKNILQAARADKKLAAMGMEKPLEPPKNGLLVPDLIPVAYEVLDAWRILIRGLTQILHTVPIHACSECSEVHVAQVGHDIQDCHGSTSGSRKGFHSWVKGSINDVLLPIESYHMYDPFGRRIKHETRFNYDRIPAVVELCIQAGVDLPEFPSRRRTQPVRMIGKKVIDRGGFVEEPELEKHVDRKSQVIDLDTHRSLERFPPPDISEVPKIAQETINAYEKVKWGVNRLMKKYTVKACGYCSEVHVGPWGHNAKLCGEFKHQWRDGKHGWQDATVDEVFPPNYVWHVRDPKGPPMRRGLKRFYGKAPAVVEVCMQAGAQVPERYKPMMRLDIVVPESEEAQLVA
;
A
#
# COMPACT_ATOMS: atom_id res chain seq x y z
N MET A 1 -59.13 -35.77 21.54
CA MET A 1 -60.35 -34.96 21.77
C MET A 1 -60.22 -33.70 20.93
N LEU A 2 -61.06 -33.61 19.90
CA LEU A 2 -61.43 -32.52 18.95
C LEU A 2 -60.46 -31.33 18.73
N LEU A 3 -59.91 -31.09 17.52
CA LEU A 3 -60.53 -30.65 16.24
C LEU A 3 -61.12 -29.22 16.26
N LEU A 4 -60.56 -28.27 15.50
CA LEU A 4 -61.10 -27.86 14.19
C LEU A 4 -60.31 -26.73 13.50
N LEU A 5 -60.25 -26.89 12.18
CA LEU A 5 -59.87 -25.93 11.12
C LEU A 5 -61.00 -24.90 10.86
N GLN A 6 -60.68 -23.81 10.14
CA GLN A 6 -61.36 -23.31 8.92
C GLN A 6 -60.91 -21.84 8.66
N GLN A 7 -60.28 -21.50 7.53
CA GLN A 7 -60.77 -21.29 6.15
C GLN A 7 -61.34 -19.87 5.85
N PHE A 8 -60.88 -19.35 4.71
CA PHE A 8 -61.14 -18.06 4.05
C PHE A 8 -62.62 -17.83 3.64
N PRO A 9 -62.94 -16.60 3.19
CA PRO A 9 -63.67 -16.47 1.93
C PRO A 9 -63.13 -15.40 0.94
N SER A 10 -62.92 -15.88 -0.29
CA SER A 10 -63.31 -15.37 -1.64
C SER A 10 -63.39 -13.88 -2.04
N LEU A 11 -62.82 -13.63 -3.22
CA LEU A 11 -63.02 -12.53 -4.19
C LEU A 11 -64.49 -12.29 -4.60
N PRO A 12 -64.77 -11.11 -5.21
CA PRO A 12 -65.19 -11.16 -6.62
C PRO A 12 -64.48 -10.17 -7.55
N SER A 13 -64.82 -10.33 -8.83
CA SER A 13 -64.13 -10.03 -10.08
C SER A 13 -64.38 -8.65 -10.71
N SER A 14 -63.55 -8.38 -11.74
CA SER A 14 -63.84 -7.64 -12.98
C SER A 14 -63.40 -6.18 -13.08
N GLY A 15 -62.54 -5.91 -14.08
CA GLY A 15 -62.17 -4.56 -14.52
C GLY A 15 -61.00 -4.59 -15.51
N ALA A 16 -61.30 -4.84 -16.79
CA ALA A 16 -60.37 -4.72 -17.90
C ALA A 16 -60.08 -3.25 -18.27
N ALA A 17 -58.82 -2.92 -18.58
CA ALA A 17 -58.43 -1.82 -19.47
C ALA A 17 -56.95 -2.01 -19.86
N SER A 18 -56.63 -2.53 -21.05
CA SER A 18 -56.44 -1.79 -22.32
C SER A 18 -55.13 -1.01 -22.38
N PHE A 19 -54.18 -1.56 -23.17
CA PHE A 19 -52.95 -0.91 -23.64
C PHE A 19 -53.25 0.37 -24.45
N PRO A 20 -52.35 1.38 -24.43
CA PRO A 20 -52.21 2.32 -25.53
C PRO A 20 -51.00 1.97 -26.45
N PRO A 21 -51.05 2.34 -27.75
CA PRO A 21 -50.08 1.99 -28.77
C PRO A 21 -48.87 2.97 -28.82
N PRO A 22 -47.83 2.68 -29.64
CA PRO A 22 -46.58 3.43 -29.64
C PRO A 22 -46.70 4.71 -30.46
N PHE A 23 -46.04 5.79 -30.02
CA PHE A 23 -45.81 6.98 -30.84
C PHE A 23 -44.34 7.12 -31.23
N GLN A 24 -44.15 7.39 -32.51
CA GLN A 24 -42.89 7.55 -33.24
C GLN A 24 -42.15 8.85 -32.86
N ASN A 25 -40.83 8.77 -33.04
CA ASN A 25 -39.78 9.80 -32.95
C ASN A 25 -40.18 11.27 -33.19
N VAL A 26 -39.67 12.15 -32.32
CA VAL A 26 -39.06 13.43 -32.73
C VAL A 26 -37.81 13.67 -31.86
N GLN A 27 -36.69 13.95 -32.53
CA GLN A 27 -35.42 14.37 -31.94
C GLN A 27 -35.58 15.69 -31.15
N SER A 28 -35.04 15.74 -29.94
CA SER A 28 -34.49 16.98 -29.39
C SER A 28 -33.42 16.63 -28.34
N ALA A 29 -32.20 17.10 -28.61
CA ALA A 29 -31.04 16.94 -27.76
C ALA A 29 -31.16 17.85 -26.54
N PHE A 30 -31.04 17.28 -25.34
CA PHE A 30 -30.61 18.01 -24.16
C PHE A 30 -29.50 17.21 -23.46
N LEU A 31 -28.26 17.68 -23.65
CA LEU A 31 -27.09 17.25 -22.91
C LEU A 31 -27.25 17.65 -21.45
N CYS A 32 -27.69 16.72 -20.60
CA CYS A 32 -27.50 16.84 -19.16
C CYS A 32 -26.21 16.07 -18.80
N LEU A 33 -25.08 16.78 -18.78
CA LEU A 33 -23.86 16.32 -18.14
C LEU A 33 -24.16 16.10 -16.65
N ARG A 34 -24.37 14.84 -16.26
CA ARG A 34 -24.32 14.43 -14.85
C ARG A 34 -22.87 14.10 -14.52
N ASP A 35 -22.22 15.00 -13.80
CA ASP A 35 -20.97 14.72 -13.10
C ASP A 35 -21.20 13.64 -12.05
N CYS A 36 -20.81 12.41 -12.36
CA CYS A 36 -20.76 11.32 -11.38
C CYS A 36 -19.51 11.49 -10.49
N LYS A 37 -19.59 12.40 -9.52
CA LYS A 37 -18.62 12.47 -8.42
C LYS A 37 -18.90 11.34 -7.43
N ARG A 38 -17.84 10.63 -7.02
CA ARG A 38 -17.86 9.67 -5.90
C ARG A 38 -18.33 10.41 -4.63
N PRO A 39 -19.24 9.87 -3.81
CA PRO A 39 -19.67 10.55 -2.59
C PRO A 39 -18.49 10.66 -1.60
N PRO A 40 -18.19 11.87 -1.08
CA PRO A 40 -17.25 12.02 0.02
C PRO A 40 -17.89 11.60 1.35
N LEU A 41 -17.09 11.00 2.24
CA LEU A 41 -17.45 10.80 3.65
C LEU A 41 -17.44 12.16 4.37
N PRO A 42 -18.26 12.34 5.43
CA PRO A 42 -18.61 13.67 5.95
C PRO A 42 -17.43 14.31 6.70
N VAL A 43 -17.03 15.51 6.30
CA VAL A 43 -16.12 16.37 7.07
C VAL A 43 -16.68 17.79 7.09
N LEU A 44 -16.86 18.29 8.32
CA LEU A 44 -17.38 19.60 8.66
C LEU A 44 -16.40 20.72 8.25
N SER A 45 -16.96 21.78 7.68
CA SER A 45 -16.28 23.00 7.26
C SER A 45 -16.02 23.94 8.44
N ALA A 46 -14.85 24.59 8.49
CA ALA A 46 -14.68 25.84 9.22
C ALA A 46 -13.60 26.75 8.59
N PHE A 47 -13.83 28.04 8.77
CA PHE A 47 -13.40 29.17 7.98
C PHE A 47 -11.94 29.64 8.22
N SER A 48 -11.39 30.28 7.20
CA SER A 48 -10.09 30.97 7.15
C SER A 48 -10.05 32.23 8.00
N SER A 49 -8.91 32.50 8.64
CA SER A 49 -8.39 33.85 8.90
C SER A 49 -6.87 33.76 9.11
N GLY A 50 -6.07 34.43 8.28
CA GLY A 50 -4.62 34.54 8.45
C GLY A 50 -4.21 35.80 9.22
N PRO A 51 -2.97 35.86 9.73
CA PRO A 51 -2.10 36.96 9.29
C PRO A 51 -0.65 36.58 9.01
N LYS A 52 -0.04 37.41 8.16
CA LYS A 52 1.37 37.43 7.72
C LYS A 52 2.30 37.83 8.87
N LEU A 53 3.47 37.21 8.95
CA LEU A 53 4.64 37.74 9.66
C LEU A 53 5.92 37.47 8.85
N GLN A 54 6.58 38.57 8.49
CA GLN A 54 7.92 38.63 7.90
C GLN A 54 8.96 38.40 8.99
N PHE A 55 10.03 37.64 8.69
CA PHE A 55 11.28 37.77 9.42
C PHE A 55 12.48 37.71 8.47
N SER A 56 13.38 38.66 8.70
CA SER A 56 14.56 39.04 7.95
C SER A 56 15.76 38.11 8.20
N ASN A 57 16.54 37.92 7.14
CA ASN A 57 17.83 37.23 7.13
C ASN A 57 18.90 37.97 7.94
N GLU A 58 19.72 37.22 8.67
CA GLU A 58 21.09 37.67 8.97
C GLU A 58 22.07 36.49 8.89
N CYS A 59 23.11 36.69 8.08
CA CYS A 59 24.09 35.69 7.68
C CYS A 59 25.42 36.01 8.36
N HIS A 60 25.93 35.11 9.20
CA HIS A 60 27.28 35.21 9.75
C HIS A 60 28.27 34.35 8.96
N ARG A 61 29.16 35.04 8.26
CA ARG A 61 30.37 34.53 7.60
C ARG A 61 31.36 33.99 8.62
N VAL A 62 31.93 32.81 8.36
CA VAL A 62 33.18 32.35 8.98
C VAL A 62 34.15 31.91 7.87
N ASN A 63 35.30 32.60 7.82
CA ASN A 63 36.42 32.37 6.91
C ASN A 63 37.13 31.04 7.20
N CYS A 64 37.43 30.25 6.17
CA CYS A 64 38.33 29.09 6.27
C CYS A 64 39.49 29.25 5.28
N SER A 65 40.71 29.33 5.82
CA SER A 65 41.97 29.50 5.10
C SER A 65 42.40 28.22 4.38
N ARG A 66 42.70 28.34 3.08
CA ARG A 66 43.28 27.29 2.21
C ARG A 66 44.70 26.93 2.64
N ARG A 67 45.00 25.63 2.78
CA ARG A 67 46.36 25.07 2.74
C ARG A 67 46.43 24.04 1.61
N SER A 68 47.20 24.35 0.57
CA SER A 68 47.56 23.42 -0.50
C SER A 68 48.67 22.49 -0.03
N ALA A 69 48.48 21.19 -0.15
CA ALA A 69 49.53 20.19 0.04
C ALA A 69 49.67 19.37 -1.25
N THR A 70 50.85 19.48 -1.86
CA THR A 70 51.27 18.73 -3.05
C THR A 70 51.71 17.33 -2.62
N VAL A 71 51.06 16.28 -3.13
CA VAL A 71 51.44 14.88 -2.89
C VAL A 71 51.98 14.27 -4.18
N LEU A 72 53.27 13.92 -4.17
CA LEU A 72 53.95 13.17 -5.23
C LEU A 72 53.33 11.77 -5.38
N CYS A 73 52.87 11.43 -6.58
CA CYS A 73 52.41 10.09 -6.95
C CYS A 73 53.51 9.35 -7.71
N THR A 74 54.13 8.33 -7.10
CA THR A 74 55.04 7.41 -7.79
C THR A 74 54.24 6.30 -8.48
N GLY A 75 54.41 6.17 -9.79
CA GLY A 75 53.66 5.24 -10.64
C GLY A 75 54.02 3.78 -10.38
N LYS A 76 53.02 2.96 -10.04
CA LYS A 76 53.09 1.49 -10.07
C LYS A 76 52.44 0.97 -11.34
N ARG A 77 53.17 0.16 -12.12
CA ARG A 77 52.69 -0.50 -13.35
C ARG A 77 51.46 -1.39 -13.07
N PRO A 78 50.49 -1.52 -14.00
CA PRO A 78 49.30 -2.32 -13.78
C PRO A 78 49.64 -3.82 -13.89
N ARG A 79 49.31 -4.58 -12.85
CA ARG A 79 49.29 -6.04 -12.90
C ARG A 79 48.12 -6.49 -13.78
N GLN A 80 48.42 -7.18 -14.88
CA GLN A 80 47.45 -7.96 -15.64
C GLN A 80 46.87 -9.06 -14.76
N GLY A 81 45.54 -9.21 -14.77
CA GLY A 81 44.88 -10.33 -14.10
C GLY A 81 43.56 -10.01 -13.41
N SER A 82 42.64 -9.27 -14.03
CA SER A 82 41.23 -9.30 -13.63
C SER A 82 40.45 -10.11 -14.66
N ARG A 83 40.07 -11.35 -14.30
CA ARG A 83 39.03 -12.09 -15.03
C ARG A 83 37.81 -11.15 -15.16
N PRO A 84 37.23 -10.96 -16.34
CA PRO A 84 36.03 -10.15 -16.46
C PRO A 84 34.97 -10.78 -15.56
N LYS A 85 34.46 -10.02 -14.58
CA LYS A 85 33.26 -10.42 -13.84
C LYS A 85 32.21 -10.68 -14.91
N LYS A 86 31.84 -11.95 -15.09
CA LYS A 86 30.78 -12.38 -15.99
C LYS A 86 29.57 -11.52 -15.58
N ARG A 87 29.18 -10.53 -16.40
CA ARG A 87 27.97 -9.74 -16.16
C ARG A 87 26.87 -10.78 -15.98
N GLU A 88 26.31 -10.83 -14.78
CA GLU A 88 25.17 -11.67 -14.48
C GLU A 88 24.10 -11.26 -15.49
N ARG A 89 23.77 -12.15 -16.44
CA ARG A 89 22.77 -11.86 -17.46
C ARG A 89 21.45 -11.73 -16.71
N VAL A 90 21.02 -10.50 -16.45
CA VAL A 90 19.70 -10.25 -15.89
C VAL A 90 18.69 -10.81 -16.89
N PRO A 91 17.84 -11.78 -16.50
CA PRO A 91 16.86 -12.35 -17.40
C PRO A 91 15.94 -11.22 -17.89
N GLN A 92 15.65 -11.21 -19.20
CA GLN A 92 14.66 -10.30 -19.78
C GLN A 92 13.30 -10.99 -19.83
N ASN A 93 12.23 -10.20 -19.86
CA ASN A 93 10.85 -10.68 -20.03
C ASN A 93 10.39 -11.63 -18.92
N VAL A 94 10.77 -11.34 -17.67
CA VAL A 94 10.35 -12.13 -16.51
C VAL A 94 8.84 -12.05 -16.29
N ASP A 95 8.26 -13.19 -15.91
CA ASP A 95 6.84 -13.27 -15.57
C ASP A 95 6.54 -12.42 -14.33
N LEU A 96 5.38 -11.78 -14.36
CA LEU A 96 4.87 -11.01 -13.24
C LEU A 96 4.46 -11.94 -12.09
N PRO A 97 4.48 -11.45 -10.84
CA PRO A 97 3.92 -12.20 -9.72
C PRO A 97 2.50 -12.66 -10.03
N ALA A 98 2.22 -13.94 -9.76
CA ALA A 98 0.91 -14.52 -10.03
C ALA A 98 -0.18 -13.81 -9.22
N VAL A 99 -1.25 -13.39 -9.88
CA VAL A 99 -2.43 -12.83 -9.21
C VAL A 99 -3.12 -13.96 -8.45
N LEU A 100 -3.17 -13.85 -7.13
CA LEU A 100 -3.77 -14.87 -6.27
C LEU A 100 -5.30 -14.87 -6.40
N PRO A 101 -5.95 -16.05 -6.42
CA PRO A 101 -7.40 -16.14 -6.49
C PRO A 101 -8.05 -15.64 -5.20
N LYS A 102 -8.96 -14.66 -5.31
CA LYS A 102 -9.72 -14.10 -4.17
C LYS A 102 -10.61 -15.14 -3.45
N LYS A 103 -11.00 -16.22 -4.14
CA LYS A 103 -11.83 -17.31 -3.60
C LYS A 103 -11.03 -18.38 -2.84
N LYS A 104 -9.78 -18.12 -2.48
CA LYS A 104 -8.94 -19.05 -1.71
C LYS A 104 -8.14 -18.27 -0.66
N LYS A 105 -7.70 -18.98 0.39
CA LYS A 105 -6.74 -18.42 1.33
C LYS A 105 -5.40 -18.19 0.62
N LYS A 106 -4.75 -17.06 0.88
CA LYS A 106 -3.37 -16.81 0.49
C LYS A 106 -2.46 -17.93 1.02
N PRO A 107 -1.41 -18.33 0.27
CA PRO A 107 -0.42 -19.27 0.77
C PRO A 107 0.24 -18.77 2.06
N TYR A 108 0.69 -19.69 2.91
CA TYR A 108 1.50 -19.31 4.07
C TYR A 108 2.92 -18.94 3.60
N PRO A 109 3.50 -17.83 4.09
CA PRO A 109 4.88 -17.47 3.75
C PRO A 109 5.90 -18.47 4.29
N ILE A 110 5.58 -19.09 5.42
CA ILE A 110 6.37 -20.18 6.01
C ILE A 110 5.64 -21.50 5.72
N PRO A 111 6.33 -22.55 5.24
CA PRO A 111 5.71 -23.86 5.00
C PRO A 111 4.97 -24.37 6.24
N LEU A 112 3.74 -24.86 6.05
CA LEU A 112 2.86 -25.29 7.15
C LEU A 112 3.51 -26.34 8.05
N LYS A 113 4.31 -27.26 7.47
CA LYS A 113 5.07 -28.27 8.21
C LYS A 113 5.99 -27.65 9.27
N ASN A 114 6.68 -26.56 8.92
CA ASN A 114 7.61 -25.87 9.82
C ASN A 114 6.85 -25.13 10.93
N ILE A 115 5.72 -24.52 10.61
CA ILE A 115 4.83 -23.88 11.59
C ILE A 115 4.34 -24.92 12.61
N LEU A 116 3.91 -26.09 12.14
CA LEU A 116 3.45 -27.19 13.01
C LEU A 116 4.58 -27.75 13.87
N GLN A 117 5.78 -27.90 13.32
CA GLN A 117 6.95 -28.36 14.07
C GLN A 117 7.32 -27.38 15.19
N ALA A 118 7.36 -26.08 14.89
CA ALA A 118 7.61 -25.04 15.88
C ALA A 118 6.53 -25.04 16.98
N ALA A 119 5.25 -25.17 16.61
CA ALA A 119 4.15 -25.24 17.57
C ALA A 119 4.23 -26.48 18.48
N ARG A 120 4.68 -27.62 17.95
CA ARG A 120 4.92 -28.85 18.75
C ARG A 120 6.09 -28.67 19.72
N ALA A 121 7.18 -28.06 19.28
CA ALA A 121 8.31 -27.74 20.15
C ALA A 121 7.90 -26.81 21.29
N ASP A 122 7.18 -25.72 20.98
CA ASP A 122 6.62 -24.80 21.97
C ASP A 122 5.71 -25.52 22.98
N LYS A 123 4.87 -26.45 22.51
CA LYS A 123 3.98 -27.24 23.39
C LYS A 123 4.77 -28.16 24.33
N LYS A 124 5.88 -28.77 23.87
CA LYS A 124 6.75 -29.61 24.70
C LYS A 124 7.41 -28.80 25.82
N LEU A 125 7.98 -27.64 25.49
CA LEU A 125 8.57 -26.73 26.48
C LEU A 125 7.53 -26.31 27.53
N ALA A 126 6.33 -25.95 27.08
CA ALA A 126 5.24 -25.56 27.98
C ALA A 126 4.78 -26.69 28.90
N ALA A 127 4.75 -27.94 28.42
CA ALA A 127 4.41 -29.11 29.24
C ALA A 127 5.45 -29.38 30.34
N MET A 128 6.70 -28.98 30.13
CA MET A 128 7.78 -29.05 31.12
C MET A 128 7.80 -27.82 32.06
N GLY A 129 6.84 -26.88 31.93
CA GLY A 129 6.81 -25.65 32.73
C GLY A 129 7.95 -24.67 32.41
N MET A 130 8.69 -24.90 31.32
CA MET A 130 9.84 -24.08 30.96
C MET A 130 9.43 -22.83 30.19
N GLU A 131 10.09 -21.72 30.50
CA GLU A 131 9.93 -20.47 29.76
C GLU A 131 10.43 -20.60 28.33
N LYS A 132 9.71 -19.94 27.43
CA LYS A 132 10.10 -19.85 26.04
C LYS A 132 11.27 -18.88 25.92
N PRO A 133 12.40 -19.28 25.31
CA PRO A 133 13.49 -18.36 25.03
C PRO A 133 13.04 -17.36 23.96
N LEU A 134 13.02 -16.08 24.31
CA LEU A 134 12.59 -14.99 23.44
C LEU A 134 13.70 -13.96 23.28
N GLU A 135 14.11 -13.74 22.04
CA GLU A 135 15.01 -12.66 21.66
C GLU A 135 14.23 -11.36 21.38
N PRO A 136 14.86 -10.18 21.51
CA PRO A 136 14.32 -8.94 20.97
C PRO A 136 14.03 -9.04 19.46
N PRO A 137 12.87 -8.56 18.97
CA PRO A 137 11.81 -7.85 19.68
C PRO A 137 10.67 -8.76 20.17
N LYS A 138 10.80 -10.09 20.06
CA LYS A 138 9.76 -11.05 20.48
C LYS A 138 9.54 -11.09 21.99
N ASN A 139 10.49 -10.61 22.77
CA ASN A 139 10.35 -10.35 24.20
C ASN A 139 9.91 -8.91 24.52
N GLY A 140 9.53 -8.11 23.52
CA GLY A 140 9.06 -6.74 23.70
C GLY A 140 10.14 -5.67 23.88
N LEU A 141 11.42 -6.04 23.98
CA LEU A 141 12.51 -5.06 23.95
C LEU A 141 12.76 -4.58 22.52
N LEU A 142 13.22 -3.34 22.36
CA LEU A 142 13.65 -2.83 21.05
C LEU A 142 14.94 -3.52 20.57
N VAL A 143 15.16 -3.48 19.26
CA VAL A 143 16.43 -3.87 18.64
C VAL A 143 17.20 -2.60 18.27
N PRO A 144 18.22 -2.19 19.04
CA PRO A 144 18.91 -0.90 18.84
C PRO A 144 19.39 -0.66 17.41
N ASP A 145 19.97 -1.69 16.78
CA ASP A 145 20.49 -1.63 15.41
C ASP A 145 19.41 -1.36 14.34
N LEU A 146 18.13 -1.55 14.67
CA LEU A 146 17.01 -1.33 13.78
C LEU A 146 16.31 0.01 14.02
N ILE A 147 16.62 0.72 15.10
CA ILE A 147 16.02 2.04 15.39
C ILE A 147 16.39 3.05 14.28
N PRO A 148 17.67 3.22 13.87
CA PRO A 148 18.01 4.14 12.78
C PRO A 148 17.32 3.77 11.46
N VAL A 149 17.20 2.46 11.18
CA VAL A 149 16.50 1.96 9.98
C VAL A 149 15.04 2.38 10.00
N ALA A 150 14.38 2.35 11.17
CA ALA A 150 12.98 2.74 11.30
C ALA A 150 12.77 4.24 11.02
N TYR A 151 13.65 5.11 11.53
CA TYR A 151 13.63 6.55 11.21
C TYR A 151 13.88 6.79 9.71
N GLU A 152 14.88 6.12 9.14
CA GLU A 152 15.17 6.20 7.71
C GLU A 152 14.01 5.78 6.80
N VAL A 153 13.25 4.77 7.22
CA VAL A 153 12.03 4.34 6.52
C VAL A 153 10.94 5.39 6.62
N LEU A 154 10.75 5.99 7.79
CA LEU A 154 9.72 7.01 8.00
C LEU A 154 10.01 8.27 7.18
N ASP A 155 11.27 8.70 7.10
CA ASP A 155 11.66 9.85 6.27
C ASP A 155 11.52 9.55 4.77
N ALA A 156 11.91 8.35 4.33
CA ALA A 156 11.68 7.92 2.96
C ALA A 156 10.18 7.84 2.63
N TRP A 157 9.34 7.43 3.58
CA TRP A 157 7.89 7.38 3.44
C TRP A 157 7.30 8.77 3.18
N ARG A 158 7.73 9.79 3.93
CA ARG A 158 7.34 11.20 3.72
C ARG A 158 7.74 11.70 2.33
N ILE A 159 8.98 11.45 1.92
CA ILE A 159 9.49 11.84 0.59
C ILE A 159 8.68 11.16 -0.51
N LEU A 160 8.35 9.87 -0.35
CA LEU A 160 7.56 9.11 -1.30
C LEU A 160 6.16 9.71 -1.49
N ILE A 161 5.43 9.99 -0.40
CA ILE A 161 4.09 10.56 -0.47
C ILE A 161 4.10 11.94 -1.13
N ARG A 162 5.02 12.81 -0.67
CA ARG A 162 5.18 14.16 -1.22
C ARG A 162 5.49 14.12 -2.71
N GLY A 163 6.51 13.36 -3.08
CA GLY A 163 7.00 13.28 -4.45
C GLY A 163 5.98 12.69 -5.41
N LEU A 164 5.30 11.59 -5.03
CA LEU A 164 4.20 11.06 -5.82
C LEU A 164 3.09 12.09 -6.02
N THR A 165 2.68 12.77 -4.94
CA THR A 165 1.63 13.79 -5.03
C THR A 165 2.01 14.91 -6.01
N GLN A 166 3.25 15.38 -5.97
CA GLN A 166 3.73 16.42 -6.87
C GLN A 166 3.76 15.95 -8.33
N ILE A 167 4.20 14.72 -8.58
CA ILE A 167 4.24 14.14 -9.93
C ILE A 167 2.84 13.94 -10.51
N LEU A 168 1.85 13.61 -9.67
CA LEU A 168 0.45 13.42 -10.10
C LEU A 168 -0.23 14.70 -10.62
N HIS A 169 0.35 15.88 -10.38
CA HIS A 169 -0.12 17.13 -11.00
C HIS A 169 0.28 17.23 -12.47
N THR A 170 1.33 16.53 -12.90
CA THR A 170 1.88 16.62 -14.26
C THR A 170 1.72 15.34 -15.07
N VAL A 171 1.78 14.17 -14.43
CA VAL A 171 1.63 12.86 -15.08
C VAL A 171 0.18 12.40 -14.98
N PRO A 172 -0.53 12.23 -16.11
CA PRO A 172 -1.91 11.75 -16.11
C PRO A 172 -1.98 10.27 -15.70
N ILE A 173 -2.91 9.98 -14.79
CA ILE A 173 -3.21 8.62 -14.35
C ILE A 173 -4.71 8.39 -14.45
N HIS A 174 -5.07 7.22 -14.96
CA HIS A 174 -6.42 6.73 -15.06
C HIS A 174 -6.58 5.50 -14.17
N ALA A 175 -7.53 5.54 -13.25
CA ALA A 175 -7.92 4.38 -12.45
C ALA A 175 -9.27 3.87 -12.96
N CYS A 176 -9.47 2.56 -12.98
CA CYS A 176 -10.78 2.00 -13.27
C CYS A 176 -11.70 2.18 -12.07
N SER A 177 -12.89 2.74 -12.27
CA SER A 177 -13.88 2.94 -11.21
C SER A 177 -14.49 1.64 -10.66
N GLU A 178 -14.24 0.51 -11.33
CA GLU A 178 -14.93 -0.77 -11.11
C GLU A 178 -13.96 -1.91 -10.74
N CYS A 179 -12.66 -1.77 -10.99
CA CYS A 179 -11.63 -2.75 -10.60
C CYS A 179 -10.32 -2.05 -10.22
N SER A 180 -9.31 -2.81 -9.80
CA SER A 180 -8.03 -2.27 -9.33
C SER A 180 -7.03 -1.93 -10.46
N GLU A 181 -7.46 -1.88 -11.72
CA GLU A 181 -6.56 -1.58 -12.84
C GLU A 181 -6.26 -0.07 -12.89
N VAL A 182 -5.00 0.25 -13.18
CA VAL A 182 -4.48 1.62 -13.24
C VAL A 182 -3.62 1.76 -14.49
N HIS A 183 -3.71 2.91 -15.14
CA HIS A 183 -2.98 3.20 -16.36
C HIS A 183 -2.33 4.58 -16.27
N VAL A 184 -1.06 4.67 -16.67
CA VAL A 184 -0.26 5.89 -16.60
C VAL A 184 0.01 6.37 -18.03
N ALA A 185 -0.92 7.16 -18.57
CA ALA A 185 -0.86 7.72 -19.91
C ALA A 185 -1.89 8.84 -20.09
N GLN A 186 -1.84 9.55 -21.22
CA GLN A 186 -2.79 10.62 -21.52
C GLN A 186 -4.24 10.11 -21.59
N VAL A 187 -4.45 8.89 -22.10
CA VAL A 187 -5.74 8.23 -22.25
C VAL A 187 -5.64 6.80 -21.72
N GLY A 188 -6.73 6.27 -21.16
CA GLY A 188 -6.81 4.86 -20.74
C GLY A 188 -6.59 3.87 -21.89
N HIS A 189 -6.24 2.62 -21.56
CA HIS A 189 -6.00 1.57 -22.57
C HIS A 189 -7.28 0.85 -23.02
N ASP A 190 -7.20 0.18 -24.18
CA ASP A 190 -8.30 -0.57 -24.82
C ASP A 190 -8.23 -2.09 -24.55
N ILE A 191 -7.38 -2.53 -23.62
CA ILE A 191 -7.34 -3.94 -23.19
C ILE A 191 -8.64 -4.29 -22.44
N GLN A 192 -9.36 -5.29 -22.95
CA GLN A 192 -10.63 -5.77 -22.39
C GLN A 192 -10.40 -6.84 -21.31
N ASP A 193 -9.89 -6.44 -20.16
CA ASP A 193 -9.64 -7.31 -19.00
C ASP A 193 -10.20 -6.74 -17.69
N CYS A 194 -11.24 -5.91 -17.78
CA CYS A 194 -11.92 -5.38 -16.60
C CYS A 194 -12.56 -6.50 -15.78
N HIS A 195 -12.18 -6.57 -14.50
CA HIS A 195 -12.74 -7.50 -13.52
C HIS A 195 -13.87 -6.88 -12.67
N GLY A 196 -14.38 -5.74 -13.09
CA GLY A 196 -15.47 -5.03 -12.42
C GLY A 196 -16.81 -5.73 -12.58
N SER A 197 -17.74 -5.47 -11.65
CA SER A 197 -19.05 -6.11 -11.63
C SER A 197 -19.87 -5.86 -12.91
N THR A 198 -19.72 -4.67 -13.49
CA THR A 198 -20.42 -4.22 -14.71
C THR A 198 -19.67 -4.56 -16.01
N SER A 199 -18.54 -5.27 -15.95
CA SER A 199 -17.66 -5.47 -17.12
C SER A 199 -18.35 -6.19 -18.29
N GLY A 200 -19.31 -7.09 -18.01
CA GLY A 200 -20.09 -7.77 -19.05
C GLY A 200 -20.85 -6.80 -19.96
N SER A 201 -21.50 -5.79 -19.39
CA SER A 201 -22.21 -4.75 -20.14
C SER A 201 -21.28 -3.88 -21.00
N ARG A 202 -20.03 -3.71 -20.54
CA ARG A 202 -18.99 -2.92 -21.21
C ARG A 202 -18.04 -3.77 -22.03
N LYS A 203 -18.41 -5.02 -22.36
CA LYS A 203 -17.59 -5.94 -23.17
C LYS A 203 -16.14 -6.07 -22.67
N GLY A 204 -15.95 -6.03 -21.35
CA GLY A 204 -14.63 -6.13 -20.71
C GLY A 204 -13.80 -4.84 -20.70
N PHE A 205 -14.25 -3.74 -21.29
CA PHE A 205 -13.55 -2.44 -21.22
C PHE A 205 -13.54 -1.88 -19.79
N HIS A 206 -12.57 -1.02 -19.50
CA HIS A 206 -12.46 -0.32 -18.21
C HIS A 206 -13.26 0.98 -18.21
N SER A 207 -13.64 1.45 -17.02
CA SER A 207 -14.39 2.69 -16.82
C SER A 207 -13.43 3.68 -16.17
N TRP A 208 -12.68 4.38 -17.01
CA TRP A 208 -11.57 5.23 -16.61
C TRP A 208 -12.06 6.51 -15.94
N VAL A 209 -11.51 6.79 -14.76
CA VAL A 209 -11.64 8.06 -14.04
C VAL A 209 -10.25 8.58 -13.69
N LYS A 210 -10.15 9.86 -13.34
CA LYS A 210 -8.89 10.44 -12.86
C LYS A 210 -8.40 9.64 -11.64
N GLY A 211 -7.20 9.08 -11.76
CA GLY A 211 -6.55 8.33 -10.69
C GLY A 211 -6.10 9.23 -9.54
N SER A 212 -5.93 8.61 -8.38
CA SER A 212 -5.45 9.23 -7.15
C SER A 212 -4.14 8.60 -6.69
N ILE A 213 -3.49 9.23 -5.71
CA ILE A 213 -2.28 8.66 -5.08
C ILE A 213 -2.54 7.26 -4.50
N ASN A 214 -3.75 6.97 -4.00
CA ASN A 214 -4.10 5.67 -3.42
C ASN A 214 -4.18 4.56 -4.47
N ASP A 215 -4.34 4.90 -5.75
CA ASP A 215 -4.32 3.94 -6.85
C ASP A 215 -2.87 3.58 -7.22
N VAL A 216 -1.91 4.48 -6.96
CA VAL A 216 -0.47 4.26 -7.20
C VAL A 216 0.20 3.62 -5.99
N LEU A 217 -0.02 4.19 -4.82
CA LEU A 217 0.49 3.80 -3.51
C LEU A 217 -0.68 3.24 -2.69
N LEU A 218 -0.84 1.91 -2.72
CA LEU A 218 -1.97 1.25 -2.09
C LEU A 218 -1.94 1.48 -0.55
N PRO A 219 -3.01 2.07 0.03
CA PRO A 219 -3.04 2.36 1.45
C PRO A 219 -3.27 1.07 2.25
N ILE A 220 -2.23 0.59 2.92
CA ILE A 220 -2.32 -0.49 3.90
C ILE A 220 -2.26 0.12 5.29
N GLU A 221 -3.32 -0.07 6.06
CA GLU A 221 -3.43 0.42 7.42
C GLU A 221 -3.24 -0.70 8.45
N SER A 222 -2.85 -0.30 9.65
CA SER A 222 -2.88 -1.11 10.87
C SER A 222 -3.50 -0.28 11.97
N TYR A 223 -4.07 -0.94 12.98
CA TYR A 223 -4.35 -0.27 14.24
C TYR A 223 -3.04 0.13 14.91
N HIS A 224 -3.03 1.32 15.50
CA HIS A 224 -1.97 1.73 16.41
C HIS A 224 -2.08 0.98 17.74
N MET A 225 -0.94 0.51 18.26
CA MET A 225 -0.87 -0.24 19.51
C MET A 225 0.10 0.44 20.49
N TYR A 226 -0.41 0.97 21.60
CA TYR A 226 0.45 1.45 22.69
C TYR A 226 1.40 0.35 23.18
N ASP A 227 0.89 -0.86 23.42
CA ASP A 227 1.70 -2.03 23.79
C ASP A 227 1.29 -3.27 22.95
N PRO A 228 2.14 -3.76 22.03
CA PRO A 228 1.85 -4.97 21.24
C PRO A 228 1.65 -6.22 22.08
N PHE A 229 2.13 -6.23 23.33
CA PHE A 229 1.95 -7.31 24.29
C PHE A 229 0.83 -7.05 25.31
N GLY A 230 0.14 -5.92 25.16
CA GLY A 230 -0.96 -5.46 25.99
C GLY A 230 -2.30 -6.14 25.66
N ARG A 231 -3.37 -5.35 25.73
CA ARG A 231 -4.74 -5.83 25.47
C ARG A 231 -4.94 -5.97 23.97
N ARG A 232 -5.47 -7.13 23.53
CA ARG A 232 -5.87 -7.31 22.13
C ARG A 232 -7.10 -6.46 21.83
N ILE A 233 -7.05 -5.73 20.72
CA ILE A 233 -8.19 -4.95 20.21
C ILE A 233 -9.37 -5.88 19.93
N LYS A 234 -10.49 -5.62 20.61
CA LYS A 234 -11.75 -6.33 20.40
C LYS A 234 -12.58 -5.64 19.32
N HIS A 235 -13.59 -6.34 18.80
CA HIS A 235 -14.45 -5.76 17.77
C HIS A 235 -15.22 -4.53 18.29
N GLU A 236 -15.72 -4.60 19.52
CA GLU A 236 -16.57 -3.58 20.13
C GLU A 236 -15.78 -2.31 20.43
N THR A 237 -14.50 -2.45 20.78
CA THR A 237 -13.62 -1.33 21.16
C THR A 237 -12.77 -0.82 20.01
N ARG A 238 -12.94 -1.34 18.78
CA ARG A 238 -12.04 -1.06 17.65
C ARG A 238 -11.94 0.42 17.29
N PHE A 239 -13.03 1.17 17.48
CA PHE A 239 -13.10 2.60 17.17
C PHE A 239 -12.37 3.47 18.19
N ASN A 240 -11.91 2.88 19.30
CA ASN A 240 -11.09 3.58 20.29
C ASN A 240 -9.61 3.61 19.90
N TYR A 241 -9.24 2.97 18.79
CA TYR A 241 -7.88 2.85 18.31
C TYR A 241 -7.75 3.58 16.98
N ASP A 242 -6.68 4.35 16.84
CA ASP A 242 -6.36 4.99 15.57
C ASP A 242 -5.95 3.96 14.51
N ARG A 243 -6.30 4.25 13.26
CA ARG A 243 -5.87 3.52 12.06
C ARG A 243 -4.81 4.37 11.38
N ILE A 244 -3.60 3.83 11.25
CA ILE A 244 -2.46 4.52 10.64
C ILE A 244 -1.82 3.62 9.59
N PRO A 245 -1.01 4.16 8.64
CA PRO A 245 -0.32 3.33 7.67
C PRO A 245 0.53 2.26 8.35
N ALA A 246 0.46 1.01 7.88
CA ALA A 246 1.16 -0.12 8.49
C ALA A 246 2.68 0.05 8.49
N VAL A 247 3.23 0.78 7.51
CA VAL A 247 4.65 1.17 7.46
C VAL A 247 5.00 2.09 8.65
N VAL A 248 4.13 3.05 8.98
CA VAL A 248 4.33 3.98 10.09
C VAL A 248 4.23 3.24 11.43
N GLU A 249 3.21 2.41 11.61
CA GLU A 249 3.08 1.58 12.82
C GLU A 249 4.30 0.65 12.99
N LEU A 250 4.80 0.04 11.92
CA LEU A 250 6.00 -0.79 11.96
C LEU A 250 7.23 0.02 12.42
N CYS A 251 7.39 1.26 11.96
CA CYS A 251 8.45 2.15 12.41
C CYS A 251 8.30 2.53 13.90
N ILE A 252 7.08 2.82 14.36
CA ILE A 252 6.80 3.14 15.78
C ILE A 252 7.19 1.95 16.67
N GLN A 253 6.74 0.75 16.32
CA GLN A 253 7.08 -0.46 17.07
C GLN A 253 8.56 -0.81 16.98
N ALA A 254 9.26 -0.32 15.96
CA ALA A 254 10.70 -0.48 15.80
C ALA A 254 11.55 0.55 16.56
N GLY A 255 10.92 1.53 17.22
CA GLY A 255 11.58 2.50 18.09
C GLY A 255 11.51 3.94 17.61
N VAL A 256 10.70 4.26 16.58
CA VAL A 256 10.43 5.65 16.23
C VAL A 256 9.44 6.26 17.22
N ASP A 257 9.81 7.37 17.83
CA ASP A 257 8.95 8.10 18.76
C ASP A 257 8.15 9.15 17.99
N LEU A 258 6.83 8.99 17.98
CA LEU A 258 5.87 9.97 17.46
C LEU A 258 4.94 10.35 18.62
N PRO A 259 4.99 11.59 19.13
CA PRO A 259 4.17 12.01 20.26
C PRO A 259 2.67 11.77 20.07
N GLU A 260 2.18 11.88 18.83
CA GLU A 260 0.78 11.67 18.47
C GLU A 260 0.33 10.20 18.51
N PHE A 261 1.29 9.28 18.48
CA PHE A 261 1.10 7.83 18.50
C PHE A 261 2.07 7.19 19.50
N PRO A 262 1.84 7.41 20.81
CA PRO A 262 2.75 6.95 21.85
C PRO A 262 2.82 5.42 21.86
N SER A 263 3.99 4.88 22.17
CA SER A 263 4.18 3.44 22.31
C SER A 263 5.07 3.12 23.51
N ARG A 264 4.70 2.07 24.25
CA ARG A 264 5.39 1.60 25.44
C ARG A 264 6.79 1.09 25.07
N ARG A 265 7.82 1.80 25.55
CA ARG A 265 9.22 1.36 25.48
C ARG A 265 9.55 0.49 26.68
N ARG A 266 9.78 -0.81 26.45
CA ARG A 266 10.04 -1.78 27.53
C ARG A 266 11.52 -1.79 27.89
N THR A 267 11.81 -1.76 29.20
CA THR A 267 13.13 -2.02 29.76
C THR A 267 13.26 -3.46 30.28
N GLN A 268 12.14 -4.08 30.64
CA GLN A 268 12.06 -5.47 31.07
C GLN A 268 11.38 -6.34 30.00
N PRO A 269 11.93 -7.55 29.73
CA PRO A 269 11.40 -8.44 28.73
C PRO A 269 10.08 -9.08 29.16
N VAL A 270 9.21 -9.33 28.19
CA VAL A 270 8.03 -10.19 28.32
C VAL A 270 8.47 -11.63 28.47
N ARG A 271 7.89 -12.33 29.44
CA ARG A 271 8.14 -13.76 29.68
C ARG A 271 6.92 -14.58 29.29
N MET A 272 7.15 -15.74 28.67
CA MET A 272 6.09 -16.60 28.18
C MET A 272 6.34 -18.07 28.48
N ILE A 273 5.27 -18.82 28.74
CA ILE A 273 5.26 -20.30 28.73
C ILE A 273 4.31 -20.73 27.62
N GLY A 274 4.87 -21.38 26.58
CA GLY A 274 4.13 -21.69 25.35
C GLY A 274 3.57 -20.43 24.67
N LYS A 275 2.24 -20.28 24.69
CA LYS A 275 1.52 -19.10 24.15
C LYS A 275 1.02 -18.14 25.24
N LYS A 276 1.18 -18.50 26.52
CA LYS A 276 0.68 -17.71 27.64
C LYS A 276 1.77 -16.74 28.07
N VAL A 277 1.45 -15.45 28.08
CA VAL A 277 2.29 -14.42 28.70
C VAL A 277 2.15 -14.56 30.21
N ILE A 278 3.26 -14.86 30.89
CA ILE A 278 3.31 -15.02 32.35
C ILE A 278 3.65 -13.70 33.04
N ASP A 279 4.47 -12.88 32.40
CA ASP A 279 4.87 -11.58 32.93
C ASP A 279 4.98 -10.57 31.78
N ARG A 280 4.40 -9.39 32.00
CA ARG A 280 4.40 -8.25 31.08
C ARG A 280 5.32 -7.12 31.57
N GLY A 281 6.12 -7.31 32.63
CA GLY A 281 6.89 -6.24 33.24
C GLY A 281 5.98 -5.12 33.76
N GLY A 282 4.87 -5.47 34.40
CA GLY A 282 3.85 -4.53 34.89
C GLY A 282 2.88 -3.98 33.84
N PHE A 283 1.79 -3.38 34.32
CA PHE A 283 0.87 -2.57 33.51
C PHE A 283 1.34 -1.12 33.54
N VAL A 284 1.40 -0.48 32.39
CA VAL A 284 1.68 0.94 32.25
C VAL A 284 0.44 1.54 31.63
N GLU A 285 -0.14 2.54 32.29
CA GLU A 285 -1.24 3.28 31.72
C GLU A 285 -0.78 4.01 30.47
N GLU A 286 -1.61 3.91 29.43
CA GLU A 286 -1.39 4.65 28.21
C GLU A 286 -1.52 6.15 28.53
N PRO A 287 -0.56 7.00 28.09
CA PRO A 287 -0.64 8.43 28.34
C PRO A 287 -1.98 8.97 27.86
N GLU A 288 -2.68 9.72 28.72
CA GLU A 288 -3.84 10.48 28.27
C GLU A 288 -3.37 11.54 27.27
N LEU A 289 -3.71 11.35 26.00
CA LEU A 289 -3.44 12.34 24.97
C LEU A 289 -4.27 13.60 25.27
N GLU A 290 -3.62 14.69 25.66
CA GLU A 290 -4.26 16.00 25.82
C GLU A 290 -4.95 16.38 24.50
N LYS A 291 -6.29 16.51 24.54
CA LYS A 291 -7.13 16.55 23.33
C LYS A 291 -7.07 17.85 22.53
N HIS A 292 -6.27 18.84 22.91
CA HIS A 292 -6.32 20.17 22.30
C HIS A 292 -4.96 20.85 22.30
N VAL A 293 -4.18 20.69 21.21
CA VAL A 293 -3.45 21.74 20.45
C VAL A 293 -2.71 21.03 19.31
N ASP A 294 -2.99 21.43 18.06
CA ASP A 294 -2.23 21.17 16.82
C ASP A 294 -1.64 19.76 16.55
N ARG A 295 -2.39 18.70 16.89
CA ARG A 295 -2.12 17.27 16.57
C ARG A 295 -1.75 16.97 15.10
N LYS A 296 -1.92 17.92 14.18
CA LYS A 296 -1.81 17.68 12.73
C LYS A 296 -0.42 17.96 12.16
N SER A 297 0.43 18.80 12.75
CA SER A 297 1.58 19.34 11.99
C SER A 297 2.68 18.33 11.62
N GLN A 298 3.02 17.36 12.49
CA GLN A 298 4.11 16.39 12.20
C GLN A 298 3.65 15.10 11.51
N VAL A 299 2.36 14.75 11.66
CA VAL A 299 1.76 13.51 11.16
C VAL A 299 1.11 13.68 9.80
N ILE A 300 0.75 14.91 9.41
CA ILE A 300 0.00 15.13 8.16
C ILE A 300 0.71 14.48 6.96
N ASP A 301 2.03 14.51 6.93
CA ASP A 301 2.86 13.98 5.83
C ASP A 301 3.10 12.46 5.89
N LEU A 302 2.48 11.77 6.85
CA LEU A 302 2.57 10.32 7.01
C LEU A 302 1.43 9.58 6.32
N ASP A 303 0.33 10.25 5.98
CA ASP A 303 -0.78 9.68 5.23
C ASP A 303 -0.93 10.30 3.84
N THR A 304 -1.78 9.68 3.01
CA THR A 304 -2.10 10.16 1.66
C THR A 304 -3.37 11.04 1.62
N HIS A 305 -3.99 11.29 2.78
CA HIS A 305 -5.27 11.98 2.85
C HIS A 305 -5.11 13.45 2.44
N ARG A 306 -5.93 13.88 1.46
CA ARG A 306 -5.90 15.21 0.84
C ARG A 306 -4.48 15.65 0.42
N SER A 307 -3.61 14.71 0.05
CA SER A 307 -2.20 15.04 -0.24
C SER A 307 -2.09 16.06 -1.38
N LEU A 308 -2.90 15.95 -2.43
CA LEU A 308 -2.93 16.88 -3.57
C LEU A 308 -3.22 18.33 -3.18
N GLU A 309 -3.91 18.56 -2.08
CA GLU A 309 -4.18 19.91 -1.56
C GLU A 309 -3.04 20.42 -0.68
N ARG A 310 -2.30 19.50 -0.04
CA ARG A 310 -1.15 19.80 0.83
C ARG A 310 0.11 20.13 0.04
N PHE A 311 0.32 19.45 -1.08
CA PHE A 311 1.50 19.63 -1.91
C PHE A 311 1.12 20.28 -3.24
N PRO A 312 1.55 21.53 -3.49
CA PRO A 312 1.24 22.23 -4.72
C PRO A 312 1.94 21.58 -5.93
N PRO A 313 1.46 21.87 -7.15
CA PRO A 313 2.15 21.49 -8.37
C PRO A 313 3.61 21.94 -8.35
N PRO A 314 4.57 21.08 -8.71
CA PRO A 314 5.98 21.47 -8.80
C PRO A 314 6.23 22.34 -10.04
N ASP A 315 7.37 23.04 -10.04
CA ASP A 315 7.91 23.58 -11.29
C ASP A 315 8.24 22.43 -12.25
N ILE A 316 7.90 22.60 -13.52
CA ILE A 316 8.14 21.62 -14.58
C ILE A 316 9.62 21.24 -14.65
N SER A 317 10.55 22.18 -14.42
CA SER A 317 11.98 21.89 -14.44
C SER A 317 12.45 20.96 -13.31
N GLU A 318 11.74 20.96 -12.17
CA GLU A 318 12.08 20.12 -11.01
C GLU A 318 11.44 18.73 -11.08
N VAL A 319 10.45 18.51 -11.95
CA VAL A 319 9.72 17.23 -12.06
C VAL A 319 10.65 16.01 -12.21
N PRO A 320 11.68 16.00 -13.09
CA PRO A 320 12.57 14.86 -13.21
C PRO A 320 13.38 14.56 -11.94
N LYS A 321 13.79 15.59 -11.22
CA LYS A 321 14.53 15.45 -9.96
C LYS A 321 13.61 14.91 -8.86
N ILE A 322 12.39 15.46 -8.73
CA ILE A 322 11.37 14.94 -7.80
C ILE A 322 11.07 13.48 -8.12
N ALA A 323 10.93 13.13 -9.39
CA ALA A 323 10.71 11.74 -9.81
C ALA A 323 11.85 10.80 -9.41
N GLN A 324 13.10 11.24 -9.57
CA GLN A 324 14.26 10.47 -9.17
C GLN A 324 14.35 10.30 -7.63
N GLU A 325 14.09 11.36 -6.86
CA GLU A 325 14.03 11.29 -5.40
C GLU A 325 12.90 10.35 -4.93
N THR A 326 11.74 10.41 -5.60
CA THR A 326 10.56 9.60 -5.29
C THR A 326 10.81 8.12 -5.51
N ILE A 327 11.41 7.74 -6.65
CA ILE A 327 11.71 6.32 -6.91
C ILE A 327 12.78 5.79 -5.94
N ASN A 328 13.79 6.61 -5.60
CA ASN A 328 14.80 6.25 -4.59
C ASN A 328 14.16 6.04 -3.22
N ALA A 329 13.22 6.91 -2.84
CA ALA A 329 12.45 6.78 -1.60
C ALA A 329 11.59 5.51 -1.58
N TYR A 330 10.92 5.18 -2.69
CA TYR A 330 10.19 3.93 -2.86
C TYR A 330 11.09 2.69 -2.64
N GLU A 331 12.29 2.69 -3.21
CA GLU A 331 13.26 1.60 -3.01
C GLU A 331 13.71 1.49 -1.55
N LYS A 332 13.95 2.65 -0.90
CA LYS A 332 14.41 2.73 0.48
C LYS A 332 13.33 2.24 1.47
N VAL A 333 12.06 2.62 1.27
CA VAL A 333 10.92 2.09 2.05
C VAL A 333 10.84 0.58 1.89
N LYS A 334 10.84 0.06 0.65
CA LYS A 334 10.76 -1.39 0.41
C LYS A 334 11.90 -2.16 1.09
N TRP A 335 13.13 -1.63 1.00
CA TRP A 335 14.30 -2.23 1.64
C TRP A 335 14.19 -2.21 3.16
N GLY A 336 13.82 -1.08 3.75
CA GLY A 336 13.77 -0.92 5.19
C GLY A 336 12.61 -1.70 5.83
N VAL A 337 11.42 -1.73 5.22
CA VAL A 337 10.31 -2.61 5.63
C VAL A 337 10.78 -4.07 5.63
N ASN A 338 11.44 -4.53 4.57
CA ASN A 338 12.01 -5.88 4.52
C ASN A 338 13.04 -6.12 5.64
N ARG A 339 13.90 -5.15 5.94
CA ARG A 339 14.90 -5.25 7.01
C ARG A 339 14.26 -5.32 8.39
N LEU A 340 13.25 -4.49 8.67
CA LEU A 340 12.51 -4.50 9.93
C LEU A 340 11.73 -5.81 10.12
N MET A 341 11.02 -6.28 9.09
CA MET A 341 10.21 -7.50 9.14
C MET A 341 11.01 -8.80 9.28
N LYS A 342 12.34 -8.77 9.11
CA LYS A 342 13.21 -9.91 9.48
C LYS A 342 13.23 -10.17 10.99
N LYS A 343 12.92 -9.17 11.81
CA LYS A 343 12.94 -9.25 13.28
C LYS A 343 11.58 -8.92 13.90
N TYR A 344 10.97 -7.82 13.48
CA TYR A 344 9.64 -7.39 13.94
C TYR A 344 8.56 -8.24 13.30
N THR A 345 7.60 -8.68 14.12
CA THR A 345 6.50 -9.53 13.65
C THR A 345 5.36 -8.65 13.15
N VAL A 346 4.88 -8.95 11.94
CA VAL A 346 3.67 -8.37 11.38
C VAL A 346 2.76 -9.51 10.95
N LYS A 347 1.46 -9.38 11.20
CA LYS A 347 0.43 -10.34 10.82
C LYS A 347 -0.38 -9.79 9.67
N ALA A 348 -0.70 -10.64 8.71
CA ALA A 348 -1.63 -10.33 7.64
C ALA A 348 -2.78 -11.33 7.64
N CYS A 349 -3.96 -10.88 7.22
CA CYS A 349 -5.07 -11.79 6.98
C CYS A 349 -4.82 -12.56 5.69
N GLY A 350 -4.90 -13.90 5.75
CA GLY A 350 -4.80 -14.76 4.58
C GLY A 350 -5.97 -14.66 3.59
N TYR A 351 -6.84 -13.65 3.68
CA TYR A 351 -8.05 -13.54 2.86
C TYR A 351 -8.30 -12.11 2.38
N CYS A 352 -8.22 -11.12 3.27
CA CYS A 352 -8.31 -9.69 2.93
C CYS A 352 -6.95 -8.99 3.04
N SER A 353 -6.92 -7.68 2.80
CA SER A 353 -5.74 -6.81 2.92
C SER A 353 -5.43 -6.33 4.34
N GLU A 354 -6.15 -6.82 5.35
CA GLU A 354 -5.95 -6.38 6.74
C GLU A 354 -4.57 -6.82 7.27
N VAL A 355 -3.88 -5.88 7.90
CA VAL A 355 -2.54 -6.05 8.48
C VAL A 355 -2.56 -5.59 9.95
N HIS A 356 -1.75 -6.25 10.77
CA HIS A 356 -1.55 -5.88 12.16
C HIS A 356 -0.07 -5.99 12.51
N VAL A 357 0.54 -4.89 12.94
CA VAL A 357 1.92 -4.90 13.41
C VAL A 357 1.95 -5.40 14.86
N GLY A 358 2.66 -6.49 15.10
CA GLY A 358 2.76 -7.12 16.41
C GLY A 358 2.73 -8.64 16.38
N PRO A 359 2.95 -9.28 17.55
CA PRO A 359 3.03 -10.74 17.66
C PRO A 359 1.70 -11.45 17.42
N TRP A 360 0.57 -10.78 17.62
CA TRP A 360 -0.78 -11.36 17.47
C TRP A 360 -1.70 -10.37 16.77
N GLY A 361 -2.46 -10.84 15.78
CA GLY A 361 -3.49 -10.01 15.15
C GLY A 361 -4.65 -9.68 16.10
N HIS A 362 -5.38 -8.62 15.77
CA HIS A 362 -6.54 -8.18 16.53
C HIS A 362 -7.73 -9.16 16.44
N ASN A 363 -8.70 -8.95 17.34
CA ASN A 363 -9.95 -9.74 17.41
C ASN A 363 -11.14 -9.05 16.74
N ALA A 364 -10.96 -7.90 16.07
CA ALA A 364 -12.04 -7.28 15.31
C ALA A 364 -12.59 -8.23 14.21
N LYS A 365 -13.92 -8.25 14.07
CA LYS A 365 -14.64 -9.07 13.09
C LYS A 365 -14.97 -8.26 11.83
N LEU A 366 -13.95 -7.88 11.06
CA LEU A 366 -14.09 -7.01 9.88
C LEU A 366 -13.77 -7.72 8.56
N CYS A 367 -13.46 -9.02 8.59
CA CYS A 367 -13.14 -9.76 7.37
C CYS A 367 -14.42 -10.01 6.57
N GLY A 368 -14.55 -9.35 5.42
CA GLY A 368 -15.66 -9.52 4.47
C GLY A 368 -15.42 -10.57 3.36
N GLU A 369 -14.23 -11.18 3.33
CA GLU A 369 -13.76 -11.96 2.19
C GLU A 369 -14.21 -13.43 2.22
N PHE A 370 -13.80 -14.21 1.20
CA PHE A 370 -14.18 -15.60 1.00
C PHE A 370 -14.34 -16.43 2.30
N LYS A 371 -15.51 -17.07 2.42
CA LYS A 371 -15.93 -17.89 3.58
C LYS A 371 -15.87 -17.16 4.93
N HIS A 372 -16.07 -15.84 4.98
CA HIS A 372 -16.11 -15.10 6.24
C HIS A 372 -17.28 -15.48 7.16
N GLN A 373 -18.45 -15.88 6.63
CA GLN A 373 -19.61 -16.32 7.42
C GLN A 373 -19.25 -17.51 8.32
N TRP A 374 -18.50 -18.49 7.79
CA TRP A 374 -17.97 -19.65 8.52
C TRP A 374 -16.94 -19.28 9.59
N ARG A 375 -16.41 -18.06 9.55
CA ARG A 375 -15.42 -17.53 10.49
C ARG A 375 -15.98 -16.44 11.39
N ASP A 376 -17.28 -16.15 11.32
CA ASP A 376 -17.90 -15.08 12.12
C ASP A 376 -17.17 -13.73 11.90
N GLY A 377 -16.82 -13.43 10.64
CA GLY A 377 -16.11 -12.20 10.26
C GLY A 377 -14.66 -12.10 10.76
N LYS A 378 -14.10 -13.14 11.40
CA LYS A 378 -12.75 -13.12 11.97
C LYS A 378 -11.67 -13.25 10.90
N HIS A 379 -10.55 -12.58 11.13
CA HIS A 379 -9.38 -12.65 10.27
C HIS A 379 -8.66 -13.99 10.39
N GLY A 380 -8.16 -14.48 9.25
CA GLY A 380 -7.34 -15.68 9.17
C GLY A 380 -5.86 -15.34 9.26
N TRP A 381 -5.41 -14.90 10.44
CA TRP A 381 -4.05 -14.40 10.66
C TRP A 381 -2.94 -15.39 10.28
N GLN A 382 -1.92 -14.87 9.63
CA GLN A 382 -0.65 -15.53 9.33
C GLN A 382 0.48 -14.49 9.41
N ASP A 383 1.74 -14.93 9.37
CA ASP A 383 2.86 -13.99 9.22
C ASP A 383 2.73 -13.24 7.89
N ALA A 384 2.98 -11.93 7.91
CA ALA A 384 2.89 -11.08 6.74
C ALA A 384 4.14 -11.20 5.85
N THR A 385 3.96 -11.09 4.54
CA THR A 385 5.07 -10.78 3.63
C THR A 385 5.29 -9.27 3.51
N VAL A 386 6.44 -8.86 2.98
CA VAL A 386 6.72 -7.45 2.68
C VAL A 386 5.67 -6.86 1.74
N ASP A 387 5.24 -7.63 0.74
CA ASP A 387 4.22 -7.19 -0.21
C ASP A 387 2.81 -7.15 0.39
N GLU A 388 2.58 -7.63 1.63
CA GLU A 388 1.31 -7.39 2.34
C GLU A 388 1.33 -6.07 3.13
N VAL A 389 2.50 -5.64 3.59
CA VAL A 389 2.68 -4.36 4.32
C VAL A 389 2.89 -3.20 3.35
N PHE A 390 3.61 -3.45 2.26
CA PHE A 390 3.94 -2.48 1.22
C PHE A 390 3.75 -3.09 -0.18
N PRO A 391 2.49 -3.32 -0.59
CA PRO A 391 2.16 -3.98 -1.85
C PRO A 391 2.50 -3.11 -3.07
N PRO A 392 3.14 -3.69 -4.12
CA PRO A 392 3.20 -3.05 -5.42
C PRO A 392 1.84 -3.16 -6.15
N ASN A 393 1.37 -2.07 -6.77
CA ASN A 393 0.33 -2.14 -7.79
C ASN A 393 0.98 -2.24 -9.17
N TYR A 394 0.69 -3.27 -9.98
CA TYR A 394 1.37 -3.47 -11.28
C TYR A 394 0.54 -2.95 -12.45
N VAL A 395 1.09 -2.02 -13.20
CA VAL A 395 0.47 -1.37 -14.36
C VAL A 395 1.20 -1.73 -15.64
N TRP A 396 0.50 -1.63 -16.78
CA TRP A 396 1.13 -1.76 -18.09
C TRP A 396 2.20 -0.70 -18.30
N HIS A 397 3.38 -1.13 -18.76
CA HIS A 397 4.44 -0.21 -19.14
C HIS A 397 4.09 0.48 -20.46
N VAL A 398 4.17 1.81 -20.47
CA VAL A 398 3.82 2.65 -21.62
C VAL A 398 5.10 3.28 -22.19
N ARG A 399 5.39 3.03 -23.47
CA ARG A 399 6.57 3.62 -24.12
C ARG A 399 6.40 5.08 -24.47
N ASP A 400 5.23 5.42 -24.99
CA ASP A 400 4.84 6.77 -25.34
C ASP A 400 3.47 7.07 -24.71
N PRO A 401 3.40 7.87 -23.63
CA PRO A 401 2.15 8.26 -22.98
C PRO A 401 1.16 9.02 -23.88
N LYS A 402 1.65 9.60 -24.98
CA LYS A 402 0.86 10.33 -25.99
C LYS A 402 0.56 9.48 -27.22
N GLY A 403 1.12 8.28 -27.28
CA GLY A 403 0.93 7.33 -28.37
C GLY A 403 -0.47 6.73 -28.38
N PRO A 404 -0.76 5.85 -29.35
CA PRO A 404 -2.05 5.18 -29.45
C PRO A 404 -2.33 4.28 -28.23
N PRO A 405 -3.59 4.12 -27.82
CA PRO A 405 -3.96 3.23 -26.71
C PRO A 405 -3.50 1.79 -26.93
N MET A 406 -3.10 1.13 -25.83
CA MET A 406 -2.68 -0.26 -25.85
C MET A 406 -3.86 -1.18 -26.19
N ARG A 407 -3.65 -2.14 -27.11
CA ARG A 407 -4.70 -2.98 -27.67
C ARG A 407 -4.68 -4.40 -27.12
N ARG A 408 -5.85 -5.03 -27.04
CA ARG A 408 -6.02 -6.41 -26.54
C ARG A 408 -5.13 -7.44 -27.24
N GLY A 409 -5.07 -7.43 -28.58
CA GLY A 409 -4.31 -8.41 -29.37
C GLY A 409 -2.80 -8.36 -29.17
N LEU A 410 -2.29 -7.22 -28.67
CA LEU A 410 -0.86 -6.99 -28.46
C LEU A 410 -0.42 -7.19 -27.01
N LYS A 411 -1.32 -7.68 -26.13
CA LYS A 411 -1.03 -7.90 -24.70
C LYS A 411 0.22 -8.74 -24.44
N ARG A 412 0.53 -9.69 -25.33
CA ARG A 412 1.73 -10.54 -25.25
C ARG A 412 3.05 -9.78 -25.46
N PHE A 413 3.02 -8.58 -26.05
CA PHE A 413 4.21 -7.75 -26.31
C PHE A 413 4.43 -6.69 -25.22
N TYR A 414 3.42 -6.40 -24.41
CA TYR A 414 3.50 -5.38 -23.37
C TYR A 414 4.09 -5.93 -22.07
N GLY A 415 4.95 -5.15 -21.44
CA GLY A 415 5.45 -5.40 -20.08
C GLY A 415 4.61 -4.72 -19.01
N LYS A 416 4.96 -4.96 -17.75
CA LYS A 416 4.41 -4.23 -16.59
C LYS A 416 5.50 -3.75 -15.65
N ALA A 417 5.19 -2.73 -14.86
CA ALA A 417 6.01 -2.25 -13.76
C ALA A 417 5.12 -1.88 -12.56
N PRO A 418 5.66 -1.75 -11.34
CA PRO A 418 4.92 -1.10 -10.26
C PRO A 418 4.49 0.32 -10.66
N ALA A 419 3.27 0.73 -10.30
CA ALA A 419 2.69 2.02 -10.64
C ALA A 419 3.61 3.17 -10.23
N VAL A 420 4.20 3.11 -9.03
CA VAL A 420 5.18 4.10 -8.56
C VAL A 420 6.37 4.22 -9.52
N VAL A 421 6.88 3.09 -10.03
CA VAL A 421 8.01 3.08 -10.97
C VAL A 421 7.61 3.66 -12.31
N GLU A 422 6.45 3.26 -12.84
CA GLU A 422 5.93 3.78 -14.11
C GLU A 422 5.69 5.30 -14.03
N VAL A 423 5.03 5.78 -12.98
CA VAL A 423 4.75 7.22 -12.76
C VAL A 423 6.04 8.03 -12.69
N CYS A 424 7.03 7.59 -11.90
CA CYS A 424 8.30 8.30 -11.80
C CYS A 424 9.07 8.27 -13.12
N MET A 425 9.06 7.15 -13.86
CA MET A 425 9.71 7.07 -15.16
C MET A 425 9.08 8.03 -16.17
N GLN A 426 7.74 8.10 -16.25
CA GLN A 426 7.05 9.04 -17.14
C GLN A 426 7.32 10.51 -16.76
N ALA A 427 7.68 10.76 -15.50
CA ALA A 427 8.14 12.05 -15.02
C ALA A 427 9.64 12.32 -15.23
N GLY A 428 10.39 11.40 -15.87
CA GLY A 428 11.80 11.57 -16.22
C GLY A 428 12.81 10.89 -15.29
N ALA A 429 12.37 10.03 -14.36
CA ALA A 429 13.29 9.26 -13.53
C ALA A 429 13.95 8.10 -14.29
N GLN A 430 15.17 7.76 -13.90
CA GLN A 430 15.81 6.54 -14.38
C GLN A 430 15.22 5.31 -13.68
N VAL A 431 14.87 4.30 -14.47
CA VAL A 431 14.30 3.04 -13.95
C VAL A 431 15.40 2.18 -13.31
N PRO A 432 15.24 1.74 -12.06
CA PRO A 432 16.14 0.78 -11.43
C PRO A 432 16.21 -0.54 -12.21
N GLU A 433 17.41 -1.12 -12.33
CA GLU A 433 17.69 -2.32 -13.13
C GLU A 433 16.77 -3.52 -12.80
N ARG A 434 16.35 -3.66 -11.54
CA ARG A 434 15.47 -4.76 -11.10
C ARG A 434 14.07 -4.76 -11.74
N TYR A 435 13.62 -3.62 -12.27
CA TYR A 435 12.29 -3.50 -12.90
C TYR A 435 12.34 -3.61 -14.42
N LYS A 436 13.49 -3.33 -15.06
CA LYS A 436 13.61 -3.41 -16.53
C LYS A 436 13.19 -4.78 -17.11
N PRO A 437 13.54 -5.93 -16.49
CA PRO A 437 13.11 -7.26 -16.95
C PRO A 437 11.60 -7.45 -17.13
N MET A 438 10.77 -6.79 -16.32
CA MET A 438 9.29 -6.95 -16.40
C MET A 438 8.65 -5.99 -17.40
N MET A 439 9.38 -4.96 -17.83
CA MET A 439 8.89 -3.90 -18.71
C MET A 439 8.97 -4.26 -20.20
N ARG A 440 9.67 -5.35 -20.55
CA ARG A 440 9.80 -5.84 -21.93
C ARG A 440 10.33 -4.77 -22.89
N LEU A 441 11.42 -4.12 -22.47
CA LEU A 441 12.02 -3.00 -23.21
C LEU A 441 12.67 -3.44 -24.54
N ASP A 442 13.02 -4.72 -24.66
CA ASP A 442 13.67 -5.34 -25.81
C ASP A 442 12.69 -5.93 -26.85
N ILE A 443 11.39 -5.94 -26.56
CA ILE A 443 10.37 -6.49 -27.46
C ILE A 443 9.84 -5.39 -28.38
N VAL A 444 9.93 -5.54 -29.69
CA VAL A 444 9.28 -4.58 -30.61
C VAL A 444 7.76 -4.80 -30.57
N VAL A 445 6.99 -3.73 -30.38
CA VAL A 445 5.53 -3.78 -30.44
C VAL A 445 5.13 -3.60 -31.90
N PRO A 446 4.38 -4.55 -32.50
CA PRO A 446 3.95 -4.46 -33.89
C PRO A 446 3.17 -3.17 -34.17
N GLU A 447 3.44 -2.56 -35.32
CA GLU A 447 2.70 -1.38 -35.79
C GLU A 447 1.27 -1.75 -36.21
N SER A 448 0.40 -0.76 -36.49
CA SER A 448 -1.03 -1.03 -36.73
C SER A 448 -1.31 -1.99 -37.89
N GLU A 449 -0.47 -2.00 -38.93
CA GLU A 449 -0.57 -2.91 -40.08
C GLU A 449 -0.12 -4.34 -39.70
N GLU A 450 1.05 -4.46 -39.07
CA GLU A 450 1.59 -5.74 -38.61
C GLU A 450 0.77 -6.37 -37.48
N ALA A 451 0.14 -5.54 -36.65
CA ALA A 451 -0.67 -5.96 -35.52
C ALA A 451 -1.82 -6.88 -35.95
N GLN A 452 -2.36 -6.72 -37.16
CA GLN A 452 -3.43 -7.61 -37.67
C GLN A 452 -2.92 -9.03 -37.97
N LEU A 453 -1.64 -9.18 -38.27
CA LEU A 453 -1.01 -10.47 -38.61
C LEU A 453 -0.63 -11.29 -37.37
N VAL A 454 -0.53 -10.64 -36.21
CA VAL A 454 -0.03 -11.23 -34.96
C VAL A 454 -0.98 -11.05 -33.77
N ALA A 455 -2.20 -10.53 -33.99
CA ALA A 455 -3.22 -10.32 -32.95
C ALA A 455 -3.92 -11.61 -32.52
#